data_AF-A0A957UW77-F1
#
_entry.id   AF-A0A957UW77-F1
#
_cell.length_a   1.000
_cell.length_b   1.000
_cell.length_c   1.000
_cell.angle_alpha   90.00
_cell.angle_beta   90.00
_cell.angle_gamma   90.00
#
_symmetry.space_group_name_H-M   'P 1'
#
loop_
_entity.id
_entity.type
_entity.pdbx_description
1 polymer ?
#
loop_
_entity_poly.entity_id
_entity_poly.type
_entity_poly.pdbx_seq_one_letter_code
_entity_poly.pdbx_strand_id
1 'polypeptide(L)'
;MEPIARERATELLGLAHMEHLQLVLAAVAAGNTPGELWVDHAGAARSALLWDRGHSLYLLGVAENARFVDAAAQWIAGELLPQGAARGLGIFKLYRSDDAWETHYDRLFPGLALRRLERSLFVLTPDAHLPPAPELPAGLSLCAIDAALLAEAGLAHRDDLTGEIASCWPSVERFVAQGFGV
;
A
#
# COMPACT_ATOMS: atom_id res chain seq x y z
N MET A 1 4.08 -12.37 16.63
CA MET A 1 4.51 -12.05 15.26
C MET A 1 5.91 -11.45 15.33
N GLU A 2 6.70 -11.64 14.29
CA GLU A 2 8.11 -11.24 14.19
C GLU A 2 8.26 -10.18 13.10
N PRO A 3 8.90 -9.03 13.37
CA PRO A 3 9.17 -8.05 12.32
C PRO A 3 10.19 -8.62 11.33
N ILE A 4 10.01 -8.32 10.04
CA ILE A 4 10.99 -8.64 9.00
C ILE A 4 11.41 -7.39 8.25
N ALA A 5 12.63 -7.42 7.72
CA ALA A 5 13.16 -6.34 6.88
C ALA A 5 12.34 -6.23 5.58
N ARG A 6 12.06 -5.01 5.13
CA ARG A 6 11.29 -4.74 3.91
C ARG A 6 11.89 -5.39 2.66
N GLU A 7 13.22 -5.50 2.61
CA GLU A 7 13.96 -6.12 1.51
C GLU A 7 13.59 -7.60 1.33
N ARG A 8 13.03 -8.23 2.37
CA ARG A 8 12.53 -9.60 2.37
C ARG A 8 11.05 -9.72 1.97
N ALA A 9 10.36 -8.63 1.63
CA ALA A 9 8.94 -8.66 1.31
C ALA A 9 8.61 -9.56 0.10
N THR A 10 9.55 -9.73 -0.84
CA THR A 10 9.38 -10.67 -1.97
C THR A 10 9.36 -12.14 -1.55
N GLU A 11 9.86 -12.49 -0.37
CA GLU A 11 9.72 -13.85 0.18
C GLU A 11 8.25 -14.18 0.49
N LEU A 12 7.39 -13.15 0.63
CA LEU A 12 5.97 -13.30 0.93
C LEU A 12 5.09 -13.36 -0.32
N LEU A 13 5.66 -13.34 -1.53
CA LEU A 13 4.86 -13.37 -2.78
C LEU A 13 3.95 -14.60 -2.85
N GLY A 14 4.39 -15.75 -2.32
CA GLY A 14 3.58 -16.97 -2.24
C GLY A 14 2.36 -16.86 -1.30
N LEU A 15 2.32 -15.87 -0.41
CA LEU A 15 1.19 -15.58 0.48
C LEU A 15 0.17 -14.62 -0.17
N ALA A 16 0.53 -13.98 -1.29
CA ALA A 16 -0.27 -13.01 -2.01
C ALA A 16 -0.94 -13.66 -3.23
N HIS A 17 -2.21 -14.06 -3.08
CA HIS A 17 -2.95 -14.77 -4.13
C HIS A 17 -3.47 -13.85 -5.25
N MET A 18 -3.44 -12.53 -5.04
CA MET A 18 -3.84 -11.52 -6.03
C MET A 18 -2.61 -10.78 -6.56
N GLU A 19 -2.54 -10.57 -7.88
CA GLU A 19 -1.45 -9.84 -8.54
C GLU A 19 -1.22 -8.45 -7.95
N HIS A 20 -2.30 -7.74 -7.59
CA HIS A 20 -2.20 -6.44 -6.93
C HIS A 20 -1.37 -6.49 -5.64
N LEU A 21 -1.56 -7.53 -4.81
CA LEU A 21 -0.82 -7.68 -3.56
C LEU A 21 0.66 -8.03 -3.81
N GLN A 22 0.95 -8.78 -4.87
CA GLN A 22 2.32 -9.06 -5.29
C GLN A 22 3.04 -7.78 -5.74
N LEU A 23 2.34 -6.90 -6.47
CA LEU A 23 2.89 -5.58 -6.85
C LEU A 23 3.22 -4.72 -5.63
N VAL A 24 2.35 -4.72 -4.61
CA VAL A 24 2.62 -3.99 -3.35
C VAL A 24 3.86 -4.55 -2.66
N LEU A 25 3.98 -5.87 -2.53
CA LEU A 25 5.16 -6.51 -1.91
C LEU A 25 6.45 -6.20 -2.68
N ALA A 26 6.41 -6.25 -4.01
CA ALA A 26 7.54 -5.90 -4.85
C ALA A 26 7.94 -4.43 -4.69
N ALA A 27 6.98 -3.51 -4.62
CA ALA A 27 7.24 -2.08 -4.42
C ALA A 27 7.85 -1.78 -3.05
N VAL A 28 7.38 -2.47 -1.99
CA VAL A 28 7.95 -2.37 -0.64
C VAL A 28 9.37 -2.95 -0.59
N ALA A 29 9.60 -4.11 -1.21
CA ALA A 29 10.94 -4.71 -1.30
C ALA A 29 11.94 -3.83 -2.05
N ALA A 30 11.47 -3.18 -3.13
CA ALA A 30 12.27 -2.22 -3.89
C ALA A 30 12.52 -0.91 -3.15
N GLY A 31 11.83 -0.65 -2.03
CA GLY A 31 11.90 0.63 -1.31
C GLY A 31 11.23 1.78 -2.06
N ASN A 32 10.27 1.49 -2.93
CA ASN A 32 9.47 2.49 -3.64
C ASN A 32 8.19 2.85 -2.88
N THR A 33 7.72 1.94 -2.02
CA THR A 33 6.60 2.17 -1.11
C THR A 33 7.09 1.97 0.33
N PRO A 34 6.75 2.87 1.26
CA PRO A 34 7.01 2.63 2.68
C PRO A 34 6.29 1.35 3.13
N GLY A 35 6.90 0.59 4.04
CA GLY A 35 6.29 -0.65 4.49
C GLY A 35 6.94 -1.20 5.75
N GLU A 36 6.10 -1.62 6.69
CA GLU A 36 6.50 -2.39 7.85
C GLU A 36 5.80 -3.75 7.78
N LEU A 37 6.56 -4.83 8.00
CA LEU A 37 6.07 -6.20 7.83
C LEU A 37 6.30 -7.02 9.08
N TRP A 38 5.31 -7.85 9.39
CA TRP A 38 5.37 -8.85 10.44
C TRP A 38 4.89 -10.19 9.91
N VAL A 39 5.54 -11.26 10.36
CA VAL A 39 5.18 -12.64 10.01
C VAL A 39 4.96 -13.48 11.25
N ASP A 40 4.37 -14.65 11.09
CA ASP A 40 4.24 -15.63 12.16
C ASP A 40 5.59 -16.30 12.50
N HIS A 41 6.42 -16.58 11.49
CA HIS A 41 7.76 -17.17 11.66
C HIS A 41 8.73 -16.72 10.55
N ALA A 42 9.83 -16.05 10.91
CA ALA A 42 10.74 -15.42 9.94
C ALA A 42 11.43 -16.39 8.97
N GLY A 43 11.58 -17.68 9.31
CA GLY A 43 12.19 -18.69 8.44
C GLY A 43 11.19 -19.47 7.56
N ALA A 44 9.90 -19.36 7.84
CA ALA A 44 8.85 -20.16 7.19
C ALA A 44 7.49 -19.50 7.38
N ALA A 45 7.32 -18.29 6.81
CA ALA A 45 6.12 -17.50 7.00
C ALA A 45 4.89 -18.17 6.37
N ARG A 46 3.81 -18.26 7.13
CA ARG A 46 2.50 -18.73 6.66
C ARG A 46 1.44 -17.64 6.75
N SER A 47 1.59 -16.71 7.70
CA SER A 47 0.71 -15.56 7.88
C SER A 47 1.57 -14.30 7.97
N ALA A 48 1.14 -13.22 7.32
CA ALA A 48 1.84 -11.95 7.39
C ALA A 48 0.88 -10.76 7.49
N LEU A 49 1.38 -9.68 8.07
CA LEU A 49 0.74 -8.39 8.16
C LEU A 49 1.72 -7.35 7.59
N LEU A 50 1.22 -6.51 6.69
CA LEU A 50 1.97 -5.36 6.15
C LEU A 50 1.16 -4.09 6.40
N TRP A 51 1.82 -3.04 6.87
CA TRP A 51 1.29 -1.69 6.89
C TRP A 51 2.15 -0.79 5.99
N ASP A 52 1.53 -0.06 5.06
CA ASP A 52 2.20 0.88 4.14
C ASP A 52 2.67 2.18 4.82
N ARG A 53 2.55 2.27 6.16
CA ARG A 53 2.75 3.49 6.96
C ARG A 53 1.78 4.64 6.65
N GLY A 54 0.80 4.40 5.79
CA GLY A 54 -0.30 5.28 5.44
C GLY A 54 -1.63 4.59 5.68
N HIS A 55 -2.52 4.63 4.69
CA HIS A 55 -3.90 4.20 4.83
C HIS A 55 -4.15 2.71 4.55
N SER A 56 -3.14 1.87 4.30
CA SER A 56 -3.38 0.50 3.82
C SER A 56 -2.75 -0.56 4.73
N LEU A 57 -3.59 -1.48 5.19
CA LEU A 57 -3.19 -2.66 5.93
C LEU A 57 -3.46 -3.91 5.09
N TYR A 58 -2.54 -4.86 5.09
CA TYR A 58 -2.61 -6.07 4.28
C TYR A 58 -2.46 -7.29 5.18
N LEU A 59 -3.42 -8.21 5.14
CA LEU A 59 -3.36 -9.53 5.78
C LEU A 59 -3.10 -10.59 4.71
N LEU A 60 -2.01 -11.33 4.86
CA LEU A 60 -1.53 -12.27 3.83
C LEU A 60 -1.43 -13.69 4.38
N GLY A 61 -1.59 -14.67 3.49
CA GLY A 61 -1.47 -16.08 3.80
C GLY A 61 -2.64 -16.62 4.62
N VAL A 62 -2.35 -17.63 5.45
CA VAL A 62 -3.38 -18.41 6.17
C VAL A 62 -3.94 -17.64 7.36
N ALA A 63 -5.26 -17.65 7.51
CA ALA A 63 -5.96 -17.00 8.62
C ALA A 63 -5.96 -17.86 9.89
N GLU A 64 -5.86 -19.19 9.75
CA GLU A 64 -5.94 -20.20 10.82
C GLU A 64 -4.66 -20.26 11.68
N ASN A 65 -4.25 -19.11 12.20
CA ASN A 65 -3.12 -18.96 13.09
C ASN A 65 -3.52 -18.04 14.25
N ALA A 66 -4.22 -18.62 15.24
CA ALA A 66 -4.76 -17.87 16.36
C ALA A 66 -3.68 -17.01 17.03
N ARG A 67 -2.50 -17.58 17.34
CA ARG A 67 -1.40 -16.84 17.97
C ARG A 67 -0.95 -15.62 17.16
N PHE A 68 -0.91 -15.73 15.83
CA PHE A 68 -0.59 -14.59 14.98
C PHE A 68 -1.71 -13.55 15.01
N VAL A 69 -2.97 -13.97 14.95
CA VAL A 69 -4.15 -13.08 15.04
C VAL A 69 -4.18 -12.31 16.37
N ASP A 70 -3.90 -12.96 17.51
CA ASP A 70 -3.78 -12.28 18.81
C ASP A 70 -2.71 -11.19 18.78
N ALA A 71 -1.53 -11.54 18.26
CA ALA A 71 -0.40 -10.61 18.20
C ALA A 71 -0.70 -9.43 17.26
N ALA A 72 -1.34 -9.70 16.12
CA ALA A 72 -1.78 -8.67 15.18
C ALA A 72 -2.83 -7.75 15.81
N ALA A 73 -3.82 -8.29 16.51
CA ALA A 73 -4.85 -7.51 17.21
C ALA A 73 -4.24 -6.58 18.28
N GLN A 74 -3.31 -7.11 19.08
CA GLN A 74 -2.60 -6.33 20.10
C GLN A 74 -1.79 -5.19 19.47
N TRP A 75 -1.09 -5.47 18.38
CA TRP A 75 -0.31 -4.44 17.67
C TRP A 75 -1.21 -3.42 16.97
N ILE A 76 -2.32 -3.84 16.37
CA ILE A 76 -3.28 -2.91 15.76
C ILE A 76 -3.79 -1.91 16.81
N ALA A 77 -4.23 -2.41 17.97
CA ALA A 77 -4.76 -1.58 19.03
C ALA A 77 -3.69 -0.73 19.72
N GLY A 78 -2.50 -1.29 19.95
CA GLY A 78 -1.42 -0.65 20.71
C GLY A 78 -0.53 0.29 19.89
N GLU A 79 -0.37 0.02 18.59
CA GLU A 79 0.59 0.72 17.73
C GLU A 79 -0.09 1.37 16.53
N LEU A 80 -0.77 0.58 15.67
CA LEU A 80 -1.32 1.09 14.41
C LEU A 80 -2.31 2.22 14.62
N LEU A 81 -3.33 2.01 15.46
CA LEU A 81 -4.40 3.00 15.66
C LEU A 81 -3.87 4.28 16.33
N PRO A 82 -3.07 4.22 17.41
CA PRO A 82 -2.45 5.43 17.97
C PRO A 82 -1.53 6.17 17.00
N GLN A 83 -0.67 5.45 16.27
CA GLN A 83 0.22 6.08 15.28
C GLN A 83 -0.57 6.69 14.12
N GLY A 84 -1.63 6.04 13.68
CA GLY A 84 -2.53 6.56 12.66
C GLY A 84 -3.22 7.85 13.11
N ALA A 85 -3.77 7.86 14.32
CA ALA A 85 -4.40 9.04 14.90
C ALA A 85 -3.42 10.22 15.02
N ALA A 86 -2.19 9.97 15.47
CA ALA A 86 -1.14 10.99 15.57
C ALA A 86 -0.75 11.58 14.21
N ARG A 87 -0.91 10.81 13.12
CA ARG A 87 -0.67 11.24 11.74
C ARG A 87 -1.92 11.80 11.03
N GLY A 88 -3.07 11.88 11.73
CA GLY A 88 -4.32 12.32 11.13
C GLY A 88 -4.92 11.34 10.12
N LEU A 89 -4.55 10.05 10.17
CA LEU A 89 -5.13 9.02 9.31
C LEU A 89 -6.55 8.70 9.78
N GLY A 90 -7.54 9.29 9.11
CA GLY A 90 -8.95 9.12 9.50
C GLY A 90 -9.58 7.78 9.11
N ILE A 91 -8.98 7.05 8.16
CA ILE A 91 -9.49 5.78 7.66
C ILE A 91 -8.33 4.82 7.33
N PHE A 92 -8.59 3.52 7.43
CA PHE A 92 -7.70 2.48 6.92
C PHE A 92 -8.46 1.60 5.93
N LYS A 93 -7.76 1.21 4.85
CA LYS A 93 -8.18 0.23 3.87
C LYS A 93 -7.56 -1.09 4.27
N LEU A 94 -8.39 -2.09 4.51
CA LEU A 94 -7.95 -3.45 4.78
C LEU A 94 -7.99 -4.26 3.49
N TYR A 95 -6.84 -4.82 3.11
CA TYR A 95 -6.71 -5.80 2.05
C TYR A 95 -6.39 -7.16 2.67
N ARG A 96 -6.90 -8.23 2.06
CA ARG A 96 -6.63 -9.60 2.50
C ARG A 96 -6.33 -10.49 1.31
N SER A 97 -5.47 -11.48 1.49
CA SER A 97 -5.19 -12.50 0.47
C SER A 97 -6.27 -13.58 0.38
N ASP A 98 -7.03 -13.79 1.47
CA ASP A 98 -8.02 -14.85 1.61
C ASP A 98 -9.23 -14.34 2.42
N ASP A 99 -10.43 -14.81 2.09
CA ASP A 99 -11.67 -14.44 2.76
C ASP A 99 -11.80 -15.04 4.17
N ALA A 100 -11.04 -16.09 4.50
CA ALA A 100 -11.00 -16.68 5.84
C ALA A 100 -10.63 -15.66 6.93
N TRP A 101 -9.88 -14.60 6.58
CA TRP A 101 -9.55 -13.49 7.48
C TRP A 101 -10.78 -12.74 8.02
N GLU A 102 -11.92 -12.76 7.33
CA GLU A 102 -13.17 -12.13 7.81
C GLU A 102 -13.61 -12.68 9.16
N THR A 103 -13.37 -13.96 9.41
CA THR A 103 -13.74 -14.62 10.67
C THR A 103 -13.00 -14.06 11.89
N HIS A 104 -11.95 -13.25 11.67
CA HIS A 104 -11.13 -12.65 12.72
C HIS A 104 -11.32 -11.14 12.88
N TYR A 105 -12.22 -10.52 12.12
CA TYR A 105 -12.39 -9.07 12.09
C TYR A 105 -12.78 -8.47 13.45
N ASP A 106 -13.73 -9.08 14.16
CA ASP A 106 -14.13 -8.61 15.51
C ASP A 106 -12.97 -8.65 16.50
N ARG A 107 -12.03 -9.58 16.29
CA ARG A 107 -10.85 -9.74 17.14
C ARG A 107 -9.73 -8.79 16.76
N LEU A 108 -9.50 -8.57 15.46
CA LEU A 108 -8.47 -7.67 14.95
C LEU A 108 -8.84 -6.19 15.15
N PHE A 109 -10.14 -5.87 15.08
CA PHE A 109 -10.67 -4.51 15.07
C PHE A 109 -11.85 -4.36 16.07
N PRO A 110 -11.64 -4.67 17.36
CA PRO A 110 -12.72 -4.69 18.32
C PRO A 110 -13.38 -3.31 18.45
N GLY A 111 -14.70 -3.26 18.25
CA GLY A 111 -15.50 -2.04 18.36
C GLY A 111 -15.38 -1.07 17.17
N LEU A 112 -14.65 -1.43 16.11
CA LEU A 112 -14.59 -0.63 14.89
C LEU A 112 -15.64 -1.08 13.88
N ALA A 113 -16.32 -0.11 13.27
CA ALA A 113 -17.26 -0.38 12.19
C ALA A 113 -16.49 -0.62 10.88
N LEU A 114 -16.43 -1.88 10.45
CA LEU A 114 -15.84 -2.25 9.17
C LEU A 114 -16.88 -2.09 8.05
N ARG A 115 -16.48 -1.47 6.94
CA ARG A 115 -17.31 -1.32 5.75
C ARG A 115 -16.63 -2.01 4.57
N ARG A 116 -17.35 -2.95 3.95
CA ARG A 116 -16.90 -3.57 2.70
C ARG A 116 -17.11 -2.59 1.55
N LEU A 117 -16.05 -2.38 0.77
CA LEU A 117 -16.07 -1.60 -0.45
C LEU A 117 -15.54 -2.49 -1.57
N GLU A 118 -16.29 -2.61 -2.65
CA GLU A 118 -15.88 -3.38 -3.82
C GLU A 118 -14.87 -2.59 -4.66
N ARG A 119 -13.89 -3.29 -5.24
CA ARG A 119 -12.86 -2.70 -6.11
C ARG A 119 -12.78 -3.51 -7.40
N SER A 120 -12.78 -2.82 -8.53
CA SER A 120 -12.50 -3.41 -9.83
C SER A 120 -11.02 -3.22 -10.17
N LEU A 121 -10.34 -4.32 -10.48
CA LEU A 121 -8.98 -4.30 -11.02
C LEU A 121 -9.07 -4.35 -12.55
N PHE A 122 -8.53 -3.34 -13.21
CA PHE A 122 -8.43 -3.30 -14.66
C PHE A 122 -7.03 -3.74 -15.08
N VAL A 123 -6.95 -4.69 -16.00
CA VAL A 123 -5.69 -5.22 -16.51
C VAL A 123 -5.61 -4.86 -17.99
N LEU A 124 -4.48 -4.29 -18.40
CA LEU A 124 -4.18 -4.09 -19.81
C LEU A 124 -3.71 -5.41 -20.41
N THR A 125 -4.30 -5.80 -21.53
CA THR A 125 -3.77 -6.93 -22.31
C THR A 125 -2.43 -6.49 -22.91
N PRO A 126 -1.31 -7.20 -22.66
CA PRO A 126 0.03 -6.76 -23.06
C PRO A 126 0.20 -6.40 -24.55
N ASP A 127 -0.61 -7.02 -25.41
CA ASP A 127 -0.56 -6.84 -26.86
C ASP A 127 -1.81 -6.15 -27.44
N ALA A 128 -2.69 -5.61 -26.59
CA ALA A 128 -3.86 -4.87 -27.10
C ALA A 128 -3.40 -3.57 -27.75
N HIS A 129 -3.97 -3.29 -28.93
CA HIS A 129 -3.80 -1.99 -29.56
C HIS A 129 -4.49 -0.93 -28.71
N LEU A 130 -3.71 -0.01 -28.13
CA LEU A 130 -4.26 1.12 -27.40
C LEU A 130 -4.93 2.09 -28.38
N PRO A 131 -6.09 2.67 -28.03
CA PRO A 131 -6.65 3.75 -28.82
C PRO A 131 -5.66 4.93 -28.87
N PRO A 132 -5.71 5.76 -29.92
CA PRO A 132 -4.94 6.99 -29.95
C PRO A 132 -5.28 7.85 -28.72
N ALA A 133 -4.29 8.59 -28.22
CA ALA A 133 -4.51 9.53 -27.13
C ALA A 133 -5.59 10.54 -27.51
N PRO A 134 -6.53 10.86 -26.61
CA PRO A 134 -7.56 11.85 -26.91
C PRO A 134 -6.93 13.23 -27.11
N GLU A 135 -7.53 14.04 -27.98
CA GLU A 135 -7.17 15.46 -28.09
C GLU A 135 -7.50 16.16 -26.76
N LEU A 136 -6.52 16.90 -26.23
CA LEU A 136 -6.73 17.70 -25.04
C LEU A 136 -7.51 18.98 -25.40
N PRO A 137 -8.39 19.46 -24.50
CA PRO A 137 -9.02 20.77 -24.67
C PRO A 137 -7.98 21.88 -24.91
N ALA A 138 -8.36 22.87 -25.73
CA ALA A 138 -7.48 24.00 -26.03
C ALA A 138 -7.00 24.69 -24.74
N GLY A 139 -5.68 24.93 -24.65
CA GLY A 139 -5.04 25.53 -23.48
C GLY A 139 -4.61 24.53 -22.41
N LEU A 140 -4.84 23.23 -22.59
CA LEU A 140 -4.34 22.17 -21.71
C LEU A 140 -3.20 21.39 -22.37
N SER A 141 -2.23 21.00 -21.55
CA SER A 141 -1.15 20.11 -21.92
C SER A 141 -0.94 19.07 -20.82
N LEU A 142 -0.51 17.88 -21.21
CA LEU A 142 -0.04 16.86 -20.29
C LEU A 142 1.47 17.04 -20.08
N CYS A 143 1.94 17.05 -18.84
CA CYS A 143 3.34 17.25 -18.53
C CYS A 143 3.81 16.19 -17.54
N ALA A 144 4.93 15.53 -17.80
CA ALA A 144 5.49 14.58 -16.84
C ALA A 144 5.80 15.28 -15.51
N ILE A 145 5.49 14.60 -14.41
CA ILE A 145 5.92 15.03 -13.08
C ILE A 145 7.37 14.60 -12.89
N ASP A 146 8.29 15.46 -13.34
CA ASP A 146 9.73 15.24 -13.27
C ASP A 146 10.43 16.32 -12.41
N ALA A 147 11.76 16.24 -12.34
CA ALA A 147 12.55 17.22 -11.59
C ALA A 147 12.40 18.64 -12.13
N ALA A 148 12.15 18.81 -13.43
CA ALA A 148 12.02 20.12 -14.05
C ALA A 148 10.68 20.77 -13.66
N LEU A 149 9.58 20.03 -13.74
CA LEU A 149 8.27 20.50 -13.28
C LEU A 149 8.31 20.87 -11.80
N LEU A 150 8.88 20.01 -10.95
CA LEU A 150 8.95 20.24 -9.50
C LEU A 150 9.88 21.41 -9.12
N ALA A 151 10.81 21.79 -9.98
CA ALA A 151 11.68 22.97 -9.78
C ALA A 151 11.04 24.29 -10.25
N GLU A 152 9.90 24.25 -10.95
CA GLU A 152 9.26 25.43 -11.50
C GLU A 152 8.72 26.34 -10.38
N ALA A 153 9.27 27.57 -10.29
CA ALA A 153 8.90 28.52 -9.24
C ALA A 153 7.45 29.03 -9.37
N GLY A 154 6.88 29.01 -10.58
CA GLY A 154 5.53 29.46 -10.88
C GLY A 154 4.47 28.37 -10.81
N LEU A 155 4.83 27.12 -10.52
CA LEU A 155 3.88 26.02 -10.47
C LEU A 155 2.90 26.22 -9.32
N ALA A 156 1.65 26.55 -9.66
CA ALA A 156 0.57 26.59 -8.70
C ALA A 156 0.39 25.20 -8.05
N HIS A 157 0.04 25.17 -6.76
CA HIS A 157 -0.20 23.93 -5.99
C HIS A 157 1.00 22.96 -5.91
N ARG A 158 2.23 23.46 -6.06
CA ARG A 158 3.44 22.64 -5.90
C ARG A 158 3.52 21.92 -4.54
N ASP A 159 3.09 22.58 -3.48
CA ASP A 159 3.11 22.01 -2.12
C ASP A 159 2.09 20.86 -2.00
N ASP A 160 0.92 20.98 -2.63
CA ASP A 160 -0.09 19.92 -2.68
C ASP A 160 0.44 18.72 -3.48
N LEU A 161 1.06 18.96 -4.64
CA LEU A 161 1.66 17.92 -5.49
C LEU A 161 2.77 17.16 -4.76
N THR A 162 3.70 17.87 -4.12
CA THR A 162 4.79 17.24 -3.37
C THR A 162 4.29 16.55 -2.11
N GLY A 163 3.25 17.07 -1.47
CA GLY A 163 2.54 16.41 -0.37
C GLY A 163 1.90 15.10 -0.78
N GLU A 164 1.23 15.06 -1.93
CA GLU A 164 0.63 13.84 -2.48
C GLU A 164 1.70 12.79 -2.79
N ILE A 165 2.82 13.18 -3.42
CA ILE A 165 3.97 12.28 -3.65
C ILE A 165 4.47 11.73 -2.32
N ALA A 166 4.72 12.59 -1.32
CA ALA A 166 5.23 12.20 -0.01
C ALA A 166 4.27 11.32 0.80
N SER A 167 2.97 11.31 0.47
CA SER A 167 1.99 10.43 1.10
C SER A 167 2.15 8.96 0.70
N CYS A 168 2.72 8.70 -0.48
CA CYS A 168 2.82 7.36 -1.07
C CYS A 168 4.28 6.90 -1.29
N TRP A 169 5.22 7.84 -1.35
CA TRP A 169 6.64 7.59 -1.61
C TRP A 169 7.51 7.93 -0.41
N PRO A 170 8.65 7.25 -0.22
CA PRO A 170 9.59 7.59 0.86
C PRO A 170 10.15 9.01 0.76
N SER A 171 10.28 9.55 -0.45
CA SER A 171 10.66 10.94 -0.70
C SER A 171 10.32 11.37 -2.13
N VAL A 172 10.32 12.68 -2.39
CA VAL A 172 10.14 13.25 -3.73
C VAL A 172 11.28 12.83 -4.66
N GLU A 173 12.51 12.78 -4.16
CA GLU A 173 13.68 12.36 -4.94
C GLU A 173 13.56 10.88 -5.37
N ARG A 174 13.03 10.03 -4.48
CA ARG A 174 12.77 8.62 -4.81
C ARG A 174 11.71 8.50 -5.90
N PHE A 175 10.64 9.30 -5.82
CA PHE A 175 9.62 9.36 -6.86
C PHE A 175 10.22 9.82 -8.20
N VAL A 176 10.99 10.91 -8.24
CA VAL A 176 11.62 11.38 -9.48
C VAL A 176 12.54 10.32 -10.09
N ALA A 177 13.23 9.54 -9.26
CA ALA A 177 14.19 8.54 -9.74
C ALA A 177 13.54 7.22 -10.20
N GLN A 178 12.38 6.83 -9.68
CA GLN A 178 11.81 5.48 -9.85
C GLN A 178 10.30 5.45 -10.15
N GLY A 179 9.62 6.56 -9.92
CA GLY A 179 8.19 6.73 -10.17
C GLY A 179 7.92 7.29 -11.55
N PHE A 180 6.64 7.49 -11.82
CA PHE A 180 6.14 8.19 -12.98
C PHE A 180 4.82 8.88 -12.62
N GLY A 181 4.49 9.94 -13.34
CA GLY A 181 3.25 10.69 -13.21
C GLY A 181 3.16 11.75 -14.29
N VAL A 182 1.94 12.24 -14.54
CA VAL A 182 1.59 13.24 -15.56
C VAL A 182 0.51 14.18 -15.06
#